data_AF-A0A3B8WCK6-F1
#
_entry.id   AF-A0A3B8WCK6-F1
#
_cell.length_a   1.000
_cell.length_b   1.000
_cell.length_c   1.000
_cell.angle_alpha   90.00
_cell.angle_beta   90.00
_cell.angle_gamma   90.00
#
_symmetry.space_group_name_H-M   'P 1'
#
loop_
_entity.id
_entity.type
_entity.pdbx_description
1 polymer ?
#
loop_
_entity_poly.entity_id
_entity_poly.type
_entity_poly.pdbx_seq_one_letter_code
_entity_poly.pdbx_strand_id
1 'polypeptide(L)'
;EERRFKVFTDRQLDKIEAIQNLPEETLFEMKVVASVLPFRVNEYVINELINWDKVPNDPIYQLVFPQKGMLKDEHYERMAQLHREGADKKDIQAAAKEIRDALNPHPAGQMEM
;
A
#
# COMPACT_ATOMS: atom_id res chain seq x y z
N GLU A 1 18.03 14.29 20.89
CA GLU A 1 17.98 14.73 19.48
C GLU A 1 16.52 14.84 19.08
N GLU A 2 16.05 16.00 18.61
CA GLU A 2 14.68 16.13 18.10
C GLU A 2 14.60 15.41 16.75
N ARG A 3 14.03 14.19 16.74
CA ARG A 3 13.75 13.49 15.48
C ARG A 3 12.75 14.31 14.68
N ARG A 4 13.15 14.75 13.48
CA ARG A 4 12.32 15.55 12.59
C ARG A 4 11.15 14.71 12.10
N PHE A 5 9.92 15.22 12.25
CA PHE A 5 8.73 14.54 11.74
C PHE A 5 8.82 14.35 10.23
N LYS A 6 8.80 13.08 9.79
CA LYS A 6 8.87 12.70 8.38
C LYS A 6 7.83 11.62 8.11
N VAL A 7 7.23 11.70 6.93
CA VAL A 7 6.09 10.87 6.53
C VAL A 7 6.38 10.24 5.18
N PHE A 8 5.95 8.98 5.03
CA PHE A 8 6.02 8.22 3.80
C PHE A 8 4.61 7.84 3.31
N THR A 9 4.46 7.76 1.99
CA THR A 9 3.26 7.25 1.32
C THR A 9 3.64 6.19 0.28
N ASP A 10 2.64 5.61 -0.38
CA ASP A 10 2.75 4.72 -1.54
C ASP A 10 3.84 5.14 -2.56
N ARG A 11 3.93 6.43 -2.87
CA ARG A 11 4.89 6.98 -3.85
C ARG A 11 6.35 6.93 -3.40
N GLN A 12 6.58 6.67 -2.12
CA GLN A 12 7.90 6.67 -1.49
C GLN A 12 8.23 5.31 -0.88
N LEU A 13 7.48 4.26 -1.24
CA LEU A 13 7.70 2.90 -0.74
C LEU A 13 9.15 2.44 -0.96
N ASP A 14 9.71 2.71 -2.14
CA ASP A 14 11.09 2.36 -2.50
C ASP A 14 12.15 3.14 -1.68
N LYS A 15 11.75 4.19 -0.95
CA LYS A 15 12.64 4.96 -0.07
C LYS A 15 12.67 4.46 1.37
N ILE A 16 11.88 3.43 1.69
CA ILE A 16 11.84 2.84 3.03
C ILE A 16 12.78 1.63 3.03
N GLU A 17 13.98 1.79 3.57
CA GLU A 17 15.03 0.75 3.56
C GLU A 17 14.55 -0.57 4.19
N ALA A 18 13.82 -0.49 5.32
CA ALA A 18 13.29 -1.67 5.99
C ALA A 18 12.36 -2.52 5.10
N ILE A 19 11.61 -1.87 4.20
CA ILE A 19 10.73 -2.55 3.23
C ILE A 19 11.57 -3.22 2.13
N GLN A 20 12.68 -2.61 1.71
CA GLN A 20 13.54 -3.19 0.66
C GLN A 20 14.26 -4.46 1.12
N ASN A 21 14.35 -4.69 2.43
CA ASN A 21 14.93 -5.91 3.00
C ASN A 21 13.92 -7.06 3.16
N LEU A 22 12.64 -6.83 2.85
CA LEU A 22 11.62 -7.88 2.91
C LEU A 22 11.81 -8.91 1.79
N PRO A 23 11.30 -10.14 1.97
CA PRO A 23 11.23 -11.12 0.89
C PRO A 23 10.55 -10.53 -0.35
N GLU A 24 11.03 -10.91 -1.53
CA GLU A 24 10.55 -10.39 -2.81
C GLU A 24 9.02 -10.54 -2.96
N GLU A 25 8.48 -11.68 -2.53
CA GLU A 25 7.04 -11.93 -2.54
C GLU A 25 6.29 -10.91 -1.66
N THR A 26 6.70 -10.71 -0.40
CA THR A 26 6.08 -9.75 0.51
C THR A 26 6.19 -8.31 -0.01
N LEU A 27 7.35 -7.94 -0.54
CA LEU A 27 7.56 -6.63 -1.17
C LEU A 27 6.64 -6.44 -2.37
N PHE A 28 6.49 -7.46 -3.20
CA PHE A 28 5.60 -7.44 -4.36
C PHE A 28 4.14 -7.31 -3.93
N GLU A 29 3.67 -8.14 -2.98
CA GLU A 29 2.31 -8.04 -2.47
C GLU A 29 2.02 -6.63 -1.92
N MET A 30 2.96 -6.08 -1.15
CA MET A 30 2.86 -4.72 -0.63
C MET A 30 2.77 -3.68 -1.75
N LYS A 31 3.61 -3.76 -2.79
CA LYS A 31 3.57 -2.85 -3.94
C LYS A 31 2.23 -2.90 -4.67
N VAL A 32 1.69 -4.11 -4.88
CA VAL A 32 0.38 -4.32 -5.50
C VAL A 32 -0.71 -3.64 -4.68
N VAL A 33 -0.79 -3.93 -3.39
CA VAL A 33 -1.87 -3.39 -2.54
C VAL A 33 -1.72 -1.88 -2.34
N ALA A 34 -0.51 -1.37 -2.12
CA ALA A 34 -0.23 0.07 -1.95
C ALA A 34 -0.57 0.90 -3.18
N SER A 35 -0.54 0.31 -4.38
CA SER A 35 -0.95 1.00 -5.61
C SER A 35 -2.46 1.25 -5.69
N VAL A 36 -3.25 0.47 -4.95
CA VAL A 36 -4.71 0.60 -4.83
C VAL A 36 -5.10 1.43 -3.62
N LEU A 37 -4.61 1.04 -2.44
CA LEU A 37 -5.03 1.59 -1.16
C LEU A 37 -3.99 2.61 -0.65
N PRO A 38 -4.34 3.91 -0.61
CA PRO A 38 -3.40 4.93 -0.12
C PRO A 38 -3.14 4.73 1.37
N PHE A 39 -1.88 4.88 1.77
CA PHE A 39 -1.47 4.89 3.17
C PHE A 39 -0.57 6.08 3.45
N ARG A 40 -0.45 6.40 4.74
CA ARG A 40 0.44 7.43 5.24
C ARG A 40 1.02 6.97 6.56
N VAL A 41 2.33 6.84 6.64
CA VAL A 41 3.03 6.34 7.83
C VAL A 41 4.16 7.28 8.22
N ASN A 42 4.33 7.49 9.52
CA ASN A 42 5.42 8.30 10.07
C ASN A 42 6.72 7.47 10.13
N GLU A 43 7.85 8.08 9.83
CA GLU A 43 9.19 7.49 9.94
C GLU A 43 9.44 6.86 11.32
N TYR A 44 8.95 7.48 12.39
CA TYR A 44 9.06 6.92 13.74
C TYR A 44 8.38 5.55 13.87
N VAL A 45 7.22 5.37 13.22
CA VAL A 45 6.49 4.09 13.25
C VAL A 45 7.31 3.01 12.53
N ILE A 46 7.85 3.36 11.35
CA ILE A 46 8.69 2.46 10.55
C ILE A 46 9.93 2.02 11.33
N ASN A 47 10.63 2.97 11.95
CA ASN A 47 11.96 2.70 12.52
C ASN A 47 11.88 2.12 13.94
N GLU A 48 10.83 2.43 14.70
CA GLU A 48 10.82 2.18 16.15
C GLU A 48 9.68 1.29 16.62
N LEU A 49 8.57 1.22 15.88
CA LEU A 49 7.37 0.50 16.34
C LEU A 49 7.12 -0.81 15.61
N ILE A 50 7.53 -0.91 14.35
CA ILE A 50 7.36 -2.14 13.58
C ILE A 50 8.51 -3.09 13.87
N ASN A 51 8.16 -4.32 14.27
CA ASN A 51 9.12 -5.41 14.28
C ASN A 51 9.18 -6.06 12.90
N TRP A 52 10.15 -5.67 12.09
CA TRP A 52 10.32 -6.16 10.71
C TRP A 52 10.61 -7.67 10.63
N ASP A 53 11.19 -8.28 11.66
CA ASP A 53 11.41 -9.74 11.71
C ASP A 53 10.11 -10.53 11.86
N LYS A 54 9.01 -9.87 12.27
CA LYS A 54 7.69 -10.48 12.43
C LYS A 54 6.75 -10.20 11.26
N VAL A 55 7.14 -9.36 10.30
CA VAL A 55 6.31 -9.06 9.12
C VAL A 55 6.12 -10.36 8.30
N PRO A 56 4.87 -10.68 7.88
CA PRO A 56 3.67 -9.83 7.84
C PRO A 56 2.77 -9.89 9.08
N ASN A 57 3.16 -10.63 10.13
CA ASN A 57 2.35 -10.86 11.33
C ASN A 57 2.56 -9.81 12.44
N ASP A 58 3.40 -8.80 12.22
CA ASP A 58 3.56 -7.69 13.16
C ASP A 58 2.26 -6.85 13.23
N PRO A 59 1.71 -6.59 14.43
CA PRO A 59 0.44 -5.91 14.56
C PRO A 59 0.51 -4.42 14.16
N ILE A 60 1.66 -3.76 14.34
CA ILE A 60 1.81 -2.35 13.93
C ILE A 60 1.90 -2.28 12.41
N TYR A 61 2.65 -3.20 11.79
CA TYR A 61 2.67 -3.36 10.34
C TYR A 61 1.27 -3.55 9.75
N GLN A 62 0.48 -4.48 10.31
CA GLN A 62 -0.88 -4.76 9.86
C GLN A 62 -1.82 -3.55 10.00
N LEU A 63 -1.58 -2.69 10.99
CA LEU A 63 -2.39 -1.51 11.23
C LEU A 63 -2.06 -0.35 10.27
N VAL A 64 -0.80 -0.20 9.87
CA VAL A 64 -0.33 1.01 9.14
C VAL A 64 -0.10 0.78 7.65
N PHE A 65 0.16 -0.46 7.23
CA PHE A 65 0.29 -0.81 5.82
C PHE A 65 -0.96 -1.54 5.32
N PRO A 66 -1.39 -1.27 4.09
CA PRO A 66 -2.55 -1.94 3.53
C PRO A 66 -2.23 -3.41 3.25
N GLN A 67 -3.18 -4.29 3.52
CA GLN A 67 -2.99 -5.74 3.46
C GLN A 67 -3.73 -6.35 2.27
N LYS A 68 -3.20 -7.45 1.70
CA LYS A 68 -3.81 -8.16 0.57
C LYS A 68 -5.29 -8.51 0.80
N GLY A 69 -5.62 -8.96 2.01
CA GLY A 69 -7.00 -9.31 2.39
C GLY A 69 -7.98 -8.14 2.40
N MET A 70 -7.53 -6.90 2.20
CA MET A 70 -8.40 -5.73 2.00
C MET A 70 -8.92 -5.60 0.57
N LEU A 71 -8.34 -6.35 -0.38
CA LEU A 71 -8.79 -6.44 -1.76
C LEU A 71 -9.52 -7.77 -1.99
N LYS A 72 -10.47 -7.78 -2.91
CA LYS A 72 -10.96 -9.04 -3.48
C LYS A 72 -9.86 -9.69 -4.30
N ASP A 73 -9.83 -11.02 -4.35
CA ASP A 73 -8.81 -11.78 -5.10
C ASP A 73 -8.72 -11.32 -6.57
N GLU A 74 -9.86 -11.07 -7.23
CA GLU A 74 -9.91 -10.56 -8.61
C GLU A 74 -9.23 -9.18 -8.77
N HIS A 75 -9.36 -8.30 -7.77
CA HIS A 75 -8.78 -6.96 -7.81
C HIS A 75 -7.29 -7.01 -7.54
N TYR A 76 -6.87 -7.87 -6.61
CA TYR A 76 -5.47 -8.13 -6.35
C TYR A 76 -4.77 -8.70 -7.58
N GLU A 77 -5.30 -9.78 -8.18
CA GLU A 77 -4.67 -10.44 -9.34
C GLU A 77 -4.60 -9.51 -10.55
N ARG A 78 -5.65 -8.73 -10.82
CA ARG A 78 -5.62 -7.71 -11.89
C ARG A 78 -4.50 -6.71 -11.69
N MET A 79 -4.34 -6.19 -10.47
CA MET A 79 -3.28 -5.23 -10.17
C MET A 79 -1.90 -5.89 -10.20
N ALA A 80 -1.77 -7.10 -9.66
CA ALA A 80 -0.53 -7.88 -9.70
C ALA A 80 -0.06 -8.14 -11.13
N GLN A 81 -0.98 -8.48 -12.04
CA GLN A 81 -0.66 -8.66 -13.45
C GLN A 81 -0.06 -7.39 -14.08
N LEU A 82 -0.66 -6.22 -13.84
CA LEU A 82 -0.12 -4.95 -14.34
C LEU A 82 1.30 -4.68 -13.83
N HIS A 83 1.59 -4.98 -12.55
CA HIS A 83 2.94 -4.84 -12.01
C HIS A 83 3.92 -5.86 -12.62
N ARG A 84 3.51 -7.11 -12.85
CA ARG A 84 4.35 -8.15 -13.48
C ARG A 84 4.67 -7.83 -14.94
N GLU A 85 3.72 -7.26 -15.66
CA GLU A 85 3.87 -6.88 -17.07
C GLU A 85 4.65 -5.56 -17.24
N GLY A 86 4.95 -4.86 -16.14
CA GLY A 86 5.62 -3.56 -16.19
C GLY A 86 4.75 -2.48 -16.84
N ALA A 87 3.43 -2.56 -16.67
CA ALA A 87 2.48 -1.58 -17.20
C ALA A 87 2.85 -0.17 -16.75
N ASP A 88 2.56 0.83 -17.59
CA ASP A 88 2.93 2.19 -17.25
C ASP A 88 2.04 2.76 -16.13
N LYS A 89 2.52 3.86 -15.55
CA LYS A 89 1.89 4.47 -14.39
C LYS A 89 0.45 4.90 -14.65
N LYS A 90 0.06 5.23 -15.89
CA LYS A 90 -1.33 5.65 -16.18
C LYS A 90 -2.27 4.47 -16.06
N ASP A 91 -1.89 3.32 -16.59
CA ASP A 91 -2.70 2.10 -16.54
C ASP A 91 -2.88 1.60 -15.10
N ILE A 92 -1.80 1.58 -14.31
CA ILE A 92 -1.86 1.25 -12.88
C ILE A 92 -2.84 2.18 -12.15
N GLN A 93 -2.77 3.49 -12.41
CA GLN A 93 -3.65 4.46 -11.74
C GLN A 93 -5.11 4.34 -12.17
N ALA A 94 -5.36 4.04 -13.46
CA ALA A 94 -6.71 3.81 -13.97
C ALA A 94 -7.34 2.56 -13.31
N ALA A 95 -6.63 1.43 -13.31
CA ALA A 95 -7.08 0.21 -12.66
C ALA A 95 -7.28 0.39 -11.15
N ALA A 96 -6.36 1.11 -10.47
CA ALA A 96 -6.49 1.41 -9.06
C ALA A 96 -7.74 2.25 -8.75
N LYS A 97 -8.08 3.22 -9.62
CA LYS A 97 -9.32 4.00 -9.48
C LYS A 97 -10.55 3.11 -9.59
N GLU A 98 -10.62 2.27 -10.62
CA GLU A 98 -11.75 1.35 -10.82
C GLU A 98 -11.92 0.40 -9.63
N ILE A 99 -10.82 -0.16 -9.11
CA ILE A 99 -10.85 -1.04 -7.93
C ILE A 99 -11.36 -0.28 -6.70
N ARG A 100 -10.88 0.95 -6.45
CA ARG A 100 -11.36 1.77 -5.33
C ARG A 100 -12.84 2.10 -5.45
N ASP A 101 -13.31 2.43 -6.66
CA ASP A 101 -14.72 2.72 -6.93
C ASP A 101 -15.59 1.46 -6.68
N ALA A 102 -15.09 0.27 -7.02
CA ALA A 102 -15.78 -1.00 -6.78
C ALA A 102 -15.79 -1.43 -5.29
N LEU A 103 -14.74 -1.09 -4.53
CA LEU A 103 -14.64 -1.36 -3.09
C LEU A 103 -15.51 -0.41 -2.26
N ASN A 104 -15.71 0.82 -2.74
CA ASN A 104 -16.51 1.83 -2.07
C ASN A 104 -17.75 2.21 -2.90
N PRO A 105 -18.83 1.41 -2.89
CA PRO A 105 -20.02 1.65 -3.69
C PRO A 105 -20.74 2.98 -3.35
N HIS A 106 -20.39 3.64 -2.25
CA HIS A 106 -20.91 4.94 -1.86
C HIS A 106 -19.78 5.88 -1.39
N PRO A 107 -19.26 6.75 -2.27
CA PRO A 107 -18.17 7.70 -1.95
C PRO A 107 -18.49 8.78 -0.90
N ALA A 108 -19.54 8.63 -0.10
CA ALA A 108 -20.35 9.68 0.53
C ALA A 108 -21.25 10.41 -0.49
N GLY A 109 -22.51 10.63 -0.09
CA GLY A 109 -23.56 11.21 -0.92
C GLY A 109 -23.36 12.69 -1.26
N GLN A 110 -22.31 13.03 -1.99
CA GLN A 110 -22.24 14.28 -2.74
C GLN A 110 -22.89 14.06 -4.12
N MET A 111 -24.21 14.02 -4.12
CA MET A 111 -24.95 14.65 -5.21
C MET A 111 -25.10 16.12 -4.83
N GLU A 112 -24.65 16.96 -5.74
CA GLU A 112 -24.75 18.42 -5.70
C GLU A 112 -26.14 18.90 -5.24
N MET A 113 -26.15 19.95 -4.42
CA MET A 113 -27.09 21.06 -4.60
C MET A 113 -26.27 22.27 -5.00
#